data_AF-A0A930F0V8-F1
#
_entry.id   AF-A0A930F0V8-F1
#
_cell.length_a   1.000
_cell.length_b   1.000
_cell.length_c   1.000
_cell.angle_alpha   90.00
_cell.angle_beta   90.00
_cell.angle_gamma   90.00
#
_symmetry.space_group_name_H-M   'P 1'
#
loop_
_entity.id
_entity.type
_entity.pdbx_description
1 polymer ?
#
loop_
_entity_poly.entity_id
_entity_poly.type
_entity_poly.pdbx_seq_one_letter_code
_entity_poly.pdbx_strand_id
1 'polypeptide(L)'
;MNDLKSFLDEKAEQYNHPDFVLGDPIQMLHRFEQKQDIEIMGFLTATIAWGNRKSIIKSAEKMLMTMGNSPYDFVMNFTEKDFEKMEDKAIHRTFSLEDFRFFLSALRKIYTKNESLENLFLLKEG
;
A
#
# COMPACT_ATOMS: atom_id res chain seq x y z
N MET A 1 -7.29 -34.00 -16.10
CA MET A 1 -6.83 -32.63 -16.44
C MET A 1 -7.73 -31.54 -15.85
N ASN A 2 -8.96 -31.86 -15.40
CA ASN A 2 -9.91 -30.91 -14.79
C ASN A 2 -9.83 -30.81 -13.25
N ASP A 3 -9.18 -31.75 -12.56
CA ASP A 3 -9.22 -31.78 -11.09
C ASP A 3 -8.42 -30.64 -10.46
N LEU A 4 -7.26 -30.28 -11.03
CA LEU A 4 -6.45 -29.17 -10.52
C LEU A 4 -7.16 -27.83 -10.72
N LYS A 5 -7.77 -27.59 -11.89
CA LYS A 5 -8.54 -26.37 -12.14
C LYS A 5 -9.71 -26.26 -11.17
N SER A 6 -10.51 -27.31 -11.05
CA SER A 6 -11.69 -27.32 -10.18
C SER A 6 -11.30 -27.13 -8.71
N PHE A 7 -10.20 -27.75 -8.27
CA PHE A 7 -9.64 -27.53 -6.94
C PHE A 7 -9.19 -26.09 -6.72
N LEU A 8 -8.47 -25.49 -7.68
CA LEU A 8 -8.02 -24.10 -7.57
C LEU A 8 -9.18 -23.10 -7.58
N ASP A 9 -10.22 -23.35 -8.38
CA ASP A 9 -11.44 -22.54 -8.43
C ASP A 9 -12.19 -22.61 -7.08
N GLU A 10 -12.35 -23.82 -6.52
CA GLU A 10 -12.95 -24.02 -5.19
C GLU A 10 -12.16 -23.28 -4.10
N LYS A 11 -10.82 -23.35 -4.14
CA LYS A 11 -9.97 -22.60 -3.19
C LYS A 11 -10.07 -21.09 -3.40
N ALA A 12 -10.17 -20.63 -4.64
CA ALA A 12 -10.37 -19.22 -4.93
C ALA A 12 -11.70 -18.72 -4.37
N GLU A 13 -12.81 -19.45 -4.58
CA GLU A 13 -14.11 -19.14 -3.97
C GLU A 13 -14.05 -19.18 -2.44
N GLN A 14 -13.34 -20.15 -1.87
CA GLN A 14 -13.20 -20.30 -0.42
C GLN A 14 -12.45 -19.12 0.22
N TYR A 15 -11.37 -18.63 -0.40
CA TYR A 15 -10.48 -17.65 0.23
C TYR A 15 -10.68 -16.20 -0.28
N ASN A 16 -11.24 -16.01 -1.46
CA ASN A 16 -11.57 -14.69 -2.01
C ASN A 16 -12.93 -14.21 -1.49
N HIS A 17 -13.09 -14.22 -0.16
CA HIS A 17 -14.31 -13.82 0.51
C HIS A 17 -14.05 -12.56 1.37
N PRO A 18 -14.96 -11.57 1.42
CA PRO A 18 -14.78 -10.35 2.21
C PRO A 18 -14.45 -10.59 3.69
N ASP A 19 -14.91 -11.71 4.27
CA ASP A 19 -14.58 -12.08 5.65
C ASP A 19 -13.07 -12.23 5.90
N PHE A 20 -12.29 -12.55 4.87
CA PHE A 20 -10.82 -12.62 4.98
C PHE A 20 -10.13 -11.26 4.96
N VAL A 21 -10.85 -10.17 4.69
CA VAL A 21 -10.31 -8.81 4.79
C VAL A 21 -9.98 -8.49 6.26
N LEU A 22 -10.80 -8.95 7.20
CA LEU A 22 -10.55 -8.69 8.62
C LEU A 22 -9.28 -9.39 9.09
N GLY A 23 -8.31 -8.61 9.58
CA GLY A 23 -7.01 -9.16 10.01
C GLY A 23 -6.02 -9.39 8.87
N ASP A 24 -6.38 -9.03 7.64
CA ASP A 24 -5.48 -9.00 6.49
C ASP A 24 -4.97 -7.58 6.21
N PRO A 25 -3.74 -7.39 5.71
CA PRO A 25 -3.24 -6.06 5.34
C PRO A 25 -4.12 -5.32 4.34
N ILE A 26 -4.89 -6.03 3.49
CA ILE A 26 -5.79 -5.39 2.52
C ILE A 26 -6.87 -4.50 3.19
N GLN A 27 -7.18 -4.73 4.47
CA GLN A 27 -8.11 -3.89 5.23
C GLN A 27 -7.67 -2.43 5.30
N MET A 28 -6.36 -2.15 5.20
CA MET A 28 -5.81 -0.80 5.29
C MET A 28 -6.31 0.07 4.14
N LEU A 29 -6.48 -0.51 2.95
CA LEU A 29 -6.95 0.20 1.76
C LEU A 29 -8.46 0.50 1.83
N HIS A 30 -9.23 -0.42 2.41
CA HIS A 30 -10.68 -0.29 2.55
C HIS A 30 -11.11 0.82 3.52
N ARG A 31 -10.15 1.50 4.17
CA ARG A 31 -10.40 2.68 5.02
C ARG A 31 -10.58 3.97 4.20
N PHE A 32 -10.34 3.94 2.89
CA PHE A 32 -10.35 5.12 2.02
C PHE A 32 -11.40 4.99 0.91
N GLU A 33 -11.94 6.13 0.50
CA GLU A 33 -12.83 6.25 -0.66
C GLU A 33 -12.10 6.91 -1.86
N GLN A 34 -11.12 7.76 -1.59
CA GLN A 34 -10.32 8.40 -2.64
C GLN A 34 -9.41 7.38 -3.32
N LYS A 35 -9.48 7.30 -4.65
CA LYS A 35 -8.70 6.35 -5.47
C LYS A 35 -7.20 6.42 -5.17
N GLN A 36 -6.64 7.62 -5.10
CA GLN A 36 -5.20 7.83 -4.89
C GLN A 36 -4.75 7.37 -3.49
N ASP A 37 -5.56 7.58 -2.46
CA ASP A 37 -5.26 7.07 -1.11
C ASP A 37 -5.25 5.53 -1.08
N ILE A 38 -6.23 4.90 -1.75
CA ILE A 38 -6.30 3.45 -1.91
C ILE A 38 -5.05 2.93 -2.63
N GLU A 39 -4.67 3.55 -3.75
CA GLU A 39 -3.49 3.17 -4.53
C GLU A 39 -2.19 3.30 -3.74
N ILE A 40 -1.98 4.44 -3.05
CA ILE A 40 -0.79 4.68 -2.23
C ILE A 40 -0.70 3.68 -1.09
N MET A 41 -1.77 3.53 -0.30
CA MET A 41 -1.77 2.60 0.82
C MET A 41 -1.67 1.15 0.36
N GLY A 42 -2.27 0.81 -0.78
CA GLY A 42 -2.14 -0.50 -1.39
C GLY A 42 -0.71 -0.82 -1.78
N PHE A 43 -0.07 0.10 -2.49
CA PHE A 43 1.32 -0.06 -2.91
C PHE A 43 2.27 -0.18 -1.72
N LEU A 44 2.17 0.72 -0.74
CA LEU A 44 3.03 0.71 0.45
C LEU A 44 2.80 -0.54 1.31
N THR A 45 1.55 -0.94 1.52
CA THR A 45 1.22 -2.13 2.32
C THR A 45 1.69 -3.40 1.62
N ALA A 46 1.49 -3.53 0.31
CA ALA A 46 2.01 -4.65 -0.49
C ALA A 46 3.55 -4.70 -0.44
N THR A 47 4.19 -3.53 -0.49
CA THR A 47 5.65 -3.36 -0.35
C THR A 47 6.17 -3.80 1.01
N ILE A 48 5.36 -4.10 2.02
CA ILE A 48 5.85 -4.65 3.29
C ILE A 48 5.16 -5.95 3.68
N ALA A 49 4.39 -6.55 2.77
CA ALA A 49 3.51 -7.68 3.04
C ALA A 49 4.24 -9.04 3.15
N TRP A 50 5.45 -9.07 3.73
CA TRP A 50 6.20 -10.29 3.99
C TRP A 50 6.38 -10.55 5.50
N GLY A 51 5.75 -11.62 5.97
CA GLY A 51 5.86 -12.08 7.35
C GLY A 51 4.53 -12.15 8.07
N ASN A 52 4.53 -11.81 9.36
CA ASN A 52 3.34 -11.96 10.19
C ASN A 52 2.33 -10.83 9.92
N ARG A 53 1.07 -11.19 9.61
CA ARG A 53 -0.02 -10.25 9.29
C ARG A 53 -0.18 -9.12 10.31
N LYS A 54 -0.13 -9.42 11.62
CA LYS A 54 -0.27 -8.40 12.68
C LYS A 54 0.87 -7.37 12.63
N SER A 55 2.09 -7.82 12.34
CA SER A 55 3.24 -6.93 12.20
C SER A 55 3.14 -6.06 10.95
N ILE A 56 2.62 -6.61 9.84
CA ILE A 56 2.41 -5.87 8.59
C ILE A 56 1.38 -4.77 8.82
N ILE A 57 0.23 -5.11 9.41
CA ILE A 57 -0.84 -4.15 9.72
C ILE A 57 -0.31 -3.04 10.63
N LYS A 58 0.41 -3.38 11.71
CA LYS A 58 1.01 -2.38 12.62
C LYS A 58 1.96 -1.43 11.89
N SER A 59 2.79 -1.94 10.98
CA SER A 59 3.69 -1.11 10.17
C SER A 59 2.93 -0.23 9.16
N ALA A 60 1.87 -0.75 8.54
CA ALA A 60 1.00 0.03 7.66
C ALA A 60 0.26 1.14 8.41
N GLU A 61 -0.23 0.87 9.62
CA GLU A 61 -0.84 1.87 10.51
C GLU A 61 0.18 2.95 10.91
N LYS A 62 1.43 2.55 11.22
CA LYS A 62 2.51 3.51 11.50
C LYS A 62 2.75 4.44 10.31
N MET A 63 2.87 3.91 9.09
CA MET A 63 3.02 4.73 7.88
C MET A 63 1.83 5.68 7.70
N LEU A 64 0.60 5.18 7.89
CA LEU A 64 -0.61 5.98 7.74
C LEU A 64 -0.67 7.14 8.76
N MET A 65 -0.34 6.86 10.03
CA MET A 65 -0.30 7.89 11.07
C MET A 65 0.73 8.97 10.78
N THR A 66 1.90 8.60 10.24
CA THR A 66 2.90 9.56 9.76
C THR A 66 2.35 10.47 8.66
N MET A 67 1.54 9.92 7.76
CA MET A 67 0.90 10.68 6.68
C MET A 67 -0.37 11.43 7.12
N GLY A 68 -0.65 11.53 8.42
CA GLY A 68 -1.79 12.28 8.94
C GLY A 68 -3.16 11.74 8.51
N ASN A 69 -3.26 10.44 8.21
CA ASN A 69 -4.45 9.80 7.64
C ASN A 69 -4.91 10.36 6.26
N SER A 70 -4.06 11.11 5.56
CA SER A 70 -4.32 11.54 4.18
C SER A 70 -3.09 11.24 3.29
N PRO A 71 -2.91 9.97 2.89
CA PRO A 71 -1.75 9.52 2.12
C PRO A 71 -1.46 10.35 0.87
N TYR A 72 -2.48 10.66 0.07
CA TYR A 72 -2.34 11.40 -1.17
C TYR A 72 -1.94 12.86 -0.93
N ASP A 73 -2.63 13.55 -0.01
CA ASP A 73 -2.27 14.91 0.37
C ASP A 73 -0.83 14.98 0.91
N PHE A 74 -0.46 14.05 1.79
CA PHE A 74 0.89 13.95 2.30
C PHE A 74 1.90 13.71 1.17
N VAL A 75 1.66 12.75 0.28
CA VAL A 75 2.55 12.49 -0.87
C VAL A 75 2.74 13.76 -1.70
N MET A 76 1.70 14.55 -1.93
CA MET A 76 1.79 15.77 -2.72
C MET A 76 2.49 16.92 -1.99
N ASN A 77 2.36 17.01 -0.66
CA ASN A 77 2.71 18.21 0.11
C ASN A 77 3.82 18.03 1.16
N PHE A 78 4.29 16.82 1.46
CA PHE A 78 5.39 16.57 2.40
C PHE A 78 6.65 17.39 2.09
N THR A 79 7.35 17.73 3.17
CA THR A 79 8.64 18.41 3.21
C THR A 79 9.65 17.59 4.02
N GLU A 80 10.93 17.95 3.98
CA GLU A 80 11.94 17.25 4.77
C GLU A 80 11.68 17.29 6.28
N LYS A 81 11.01 18.34 6.76
CA LYS A 81 10.65 18.52 8.18
C LYS A 81 9.63 17.50 8.67
N ASP A 82 8.81 16.94 7.78
CA ASP A 82 7.81 15.96 8.17
C ASP A 82 8.42 14.63 8.60
N PHE A 83 9.64 14.34 8.12
CA PHE A 83 10.39 13.15 8.51
C PHE A 83 11.28 13.35 9.74
N GLU A 84 11.60 14.60 10.11
CA GLU A 84 12.36 14.90 11.34
C GLU A 84 11.59 14.47 12.60
N LYS A 85 10.26 14.44 12.52
CA LYS A 85 9.37 13.98 13.58
C LYS A 85 9.30 12.45 13.69
N MET A 86 9.89 11.71 12.76
CA MET A 86 9.91 10.25 12.79
C MET A 86 11.10 9.79 13.64
N GLU A 87 10.83 9.49 14.91
CA GLU A 87 11.86 9.01 15.85
C GLU A 87 12.45 7.66 15.43
N ASP A 88 11.66 6.82 14.76
CA ASP A 88 12.05 5.46 14.42
C ASP A 88 12.40 5.32 12.94
N LYS A 89 13.69 5.06 12.68
CA LYS A 89 14.25 4.84 11.35
C LYS A 89 13.85 3.53 10.70
N ALA A 90 13.31 2.56 11.46
CA ALA A 90 12.81 1.31 10.92
C ALA A 90 11.29 1.38 10.77
N ILE A 91 10.75 1.01 9.59
CA ILE A 91 9.31 1.02 9.33
C ILE A 91 8.75 -0.41 9.42
N HIS A 92 9.38 -1.36 8.71
CA HIS A 92 9.02 -2.76 8.76
C HIS A 92 10.20 -3.68 8.43
N ARG A 93 10.80 -4.33 9.43
CA ARG A 93 11.91 -5.30 9.24
C ARG A 93 13.04 -4.74 8.38
N THR A 94 13.01 -5.00 7.07
CA THR A 94 13.98 -4.59 6.05
C THR A 94 13.58 -3.31 5.31
N PHE A 95 12.39 -2.77 5.55
CA PHE A 95 11.92 -1.50 5.00
C PHE A 95 12.20 -0.37 6.00
N SER A 96 13.09 0.54 5.60
CA SER A 96 13.59 1.65 6.41
C SER A 96 12.85 2.96 6.12
N LEU A 97 13.14 3.98 6.93
CA LEU A 97 12.67 5.34 6.70
C LEU A 97 13.21 5.93 5.39
N GLU A 98 14.42 5.56 4.98
CA GLU A 98 15.00 6.02 3.72
C GLU A 98 14.24 5.42 2.53
N ASP A 99 13.91 4.12 2.58
CA ASP A 99 13.07 3.47 1.58
C ASP A 99 11.69 4.14 1.51
N PHE A 100 11.09 4.40 2.67
CA PHE A 100 9.79 5.07 2.73
C PHE A 100 9.83 6.46 2.08
N ARG A 101 10.83 7.29 2.39
CA ARG A 101 11.05 8.60 1.76
C ARG A 101 11.23 8.50 0.25
N PHE A 102 12.01 7.52 -0.21
CA PHE A 102 12.22 7.28 -1.63
C PHE A 102 10.90 6.92 -2.33
N PHE A 103 10.12 6.02 -1.74
CA PHE A 103 8.83 5.59 -2.28
C PHE A 103 7.84 6.76 -2.37
N LEU A 104 7.71 7.57 -1.31
CA LEU A 104 6.85 8.77 -1.33
C LEU A 104 7.29 9.77 -2.40
N SER A 105 8.61 9.98 -2.57
CA SER A 105 9.15 10.85 -3.60
C SER A 105 8.87 10.31 -5.02
N ALA A 106 8.94 9.00 -5.21
CA ALA A 106 8.60 8.36 -6.47
C ALA A 106 7.10 8.49 -6.77
N LEU A 107 6.24 8.22 -5.79
CA LEU A 107 4.79 8.39 -5.89
C LEU A 107 4.41 9.84 -6.22
N ARG A 108 5.02 10.85 -5.57
CA ARG A 108 4.81 12.27 -5.91
C ARG A 108 5.09 12.55 -7.38
N LYS A 109 6.23 12.06 -7.89
CA LYS A 109 6.61 12.23 -9.31
C LYS A 109 5.59 11.60 -10.26
N ILE A 110 5.00 10.47 -9.88
CA ILE A 110 3.96 9.78 -10.65
C ILE A 110 2.68 10.62 -10.65
N TYR A 111 2.17 11.01 -9.48
CA TYR A 111 0.91 11.74 -9.35
C TYR A 111 0.98 13.20 -9.82
N THR A 112 2.18 13.77 -9.96
CA THR A 112 2.36 15.09 -10.59
C THR A 112 2.14 15.03 -12.11
N LYS A 113 2.29 13.84 -12.72
CA LYS A 113 2.18 13.64 -14.18
C LYS A 113 0.94 12.85 -14.58
N ASN A 114 0.30 12.17 -13.63
CA ASN A 114 -0.80 11.25 -13.86
C ASN A 114 -1.84 11.43 -12.75
N GLU A 115 -3.11 11.31 -13.08
CA GLU A 115 -4.19 11.40 -12.08
C GLU A 115 -4.25 10.17 -11.16
N SER A 116 -3.67 9.05 -11.60
CA SER A 116 -3.75 7.74 -10.94
C SER A 116 -2.48 6.93 -11.22
N LEU A 117 -2.12 6.06 -10.27
CA LEU A 117 -1.02 5.11 -10.41
C LEU A 117 -1.31 4.07 -11.52
N GLU A 118 -2.58 3.71 -11.71
CA GLU A 118 -3.05 2.77 -12.75
C GLU A 118 -2.58 3.17 -14.16
N ASN A 119 -2.47 4.48 -14.42
CA ASN A 119 -2.05 5.01 -15.73
C ASN A 119 -0.69 4.46 -16.19
N LEU A 120 0.17 4.01 -15.26
CA LEU A 120 1.47 3.42 -15.59
C LEU A 120 1.38 1.98 -16.12
N PHE A 121 0.25 1.31 -15.90
CA PHE A 121 0.03 -0.09 -16.28
C PHE A 121 -0.86 -0.23 -17.52
N LEU A 122 -1.42 0.88 -18.01
CA LEU A 122 -2.17 0.89 -19.25
C LEU A 122 -1.23 0.65 -20.44
N LEU A 123 -1.65 -0.21 -21.36
CA LEU A 123 -0.96 -0.40 -22.62
C LEU A 123 -1.04 0.91 -23.41
N LYS A 124 0.12 1.45 -23.81
CA LYS A 124 0.14 2.54 -24.78
C LYS A 124 -0.21 1.95 -26.13
N GLU A 125 -1.34 2.37 -26.70
CA GLU A 125 -1.58 2.13 -28.13
C GLU A 125 -0.43 2.79 -28.90
N GLY A 126 0.32 1.96 -29.63
CA GLY A 126 1.45 2.38 -30.46
C GLY A 126 1.03 2.73 -31.87
#